data_AF-A0ABD0NFX9-F1
#
_entry.id   AF-A0ABD0NFX9-F1
#
_cell.length_a   1.000
_cell.length_b   1.000
_cell.length_c   1.000
_cell.angle_alpha   90.00
_cell.angle_beta   90.00
_cell.angle_gamma   90.00
#
_symmetry.space_group_name_H-M   'P 1'
#
loop_
_entity.id
_entity.type
_entity.pdbx_description
1 polymer ?
#
loop_
_entity_poly.entity_id
_entity_poly.type
_entity_poly.pdbx_seq_one_letter_code
_entity_poly.pdbx_strand_id
1 'polypeptide(L)'
;AACSSLNEYLRGPLGRYLLNVTSAAEQCSRNLCRFRGRCLRKRPDTDTYLHLSPNTHSIERQGNTLKVTGQMGEEELRRIRDEFQCQCYNGYVGDDCGQKDAGNRAALAWTTLLQ
;
A
#
# COMPACT_ATOMS: atom_id res chain seq x y z
N ALA A 1 -35.57 -6.39 -4.67
CA ALA A 1 -35.16 -5.50 -3.56
C ALA A 1 -33.67 -5.63 -3.22
N ALA A 2 -33.15 -6.83 -2.93
CA ALA A 2 -31.76 -7.02 -2.49
C ALA A 2 -30.68 -6.48 -3.46
N CYS A 3 -30.79 -6.73 -4.78
CA CYS A 3 -29.78 -6.29 -5.74
C CYS A 3 -29.67 -4.77 -5.89
N SER A 4 -30.79 -4.03 -5.81
CA SER A 4 -30.78 -2.57 -5.91
C SER A 4 -30.10 -1.95 -4.69
N SER A 5 -30.44 -2.43 -3.49
CA SER A 5 -29.80 -2.00 -2.24
C SER A 5 -28.31 -2.32 -2.21
N LEU A 6 -27.91 -3.51 -2.67
CA LEU A 6 -26.49 -3.85 -2.81
C LEU A 6 -25.77 -2.94 -3.80
N ASN A 7 -26.38 -2.63 -4.95
CA ASN A 7 -25.81 -1.72 -5.93
C ASN A 7 -25.64 -0.29 -5.37
N GLU A 8 -26.60 0.21 -4.59
CA GLU A 8 -26.49 1.50 -3.91
C GLU A 8 -25.39 1.50 -2.84
N TYR A 9 -25.27 0.41 -2.07
CA TYR A 9 -24.20 0.26 -1.07
C TYR A 9 -22.81 0.24 -1.70
N LEU A 10 -22.65 -0.54 -2.79
CA LEU A 10 -21.40 -0.61 -3.57
C LEU A 10 -21.05 0.73 -4.20
N ARG A 11 -22.03 1.42 -4.80
CA ARG A 11 -21.80 2.75 -5.38
C ARG A 11 -21.55 3.80 -4.32
N GLY A 12 -22.14 3.70 -3.14
CA GLY A 12 -22.05 4.68 -2.07
C GLY A 12 -20.92 4.38 -1.08
N PRO A 13 -21.25 4.01 0.17
CA PRO A 13 -20.28 3.93 1.26
C PRO A 13 -19.19 2.88 1.04
N LEU A 14 -19.53 1.68 0.55
CA LEU A 14 -18.52 0.64 0.35
C LEU A 14 -17.53 1.02 -0.75
N GLY A 15 -18.00 1.52 -1.89
CA GLY A 15 -17.12 1.97 -2.98
C GLY A 15 -16.15 3.08 -2.54
N ARG A 16 -16.64 4.05 -1.75
CA ARG A 16 -15.79 5.10 -1.18
C ARG A 16 -14.73 4.53 -0.22
N TYR A 17 -15.12 3.59 0.64
CA TYR A 17 -14.19 2.96 1.56
C TYR A 17 -13.15 2.10 0.86
N LEU A 18 -13.55 1.30 -0.14
CA LEU A 18 -12.64 0.51 -0.97
C LEU A 18 -11.61 1.42 -1.65
N LEU A 19 -12.06 2.55 -2.21
CA LEU A 19 -11.16 3.51 -2.84
C LEU A 19 -10.24 4.21 -1.84
N ASN A 20 -10.71 4.51 -0.63
CA ASN A 20 -9.89 5.02 0.45
C ASN A 20 -8.73 4.05 0.77
N VAL A 21 -9.04 2.79 1.08
CA VAL A 21 -8.01 1.82 1.50
C VAL A 21 -7.06 1.44 0.37
N THR A 22 -7.54 1.32 -0.87
CA THR A 22 -6.68 0.94 -2.00
C THR A 22 -5.73 2.07 -2.39
N SER A 23 -6.22 3.32 -2.45
CA SER A 23 -5.37 4.48 -2.73
C SER A 23 -4.38 4.75 -1.59
N ALA A 24 -4.75 4.52 -0.33
CA ALA A 24 -3.82 4.62 0.79
C ALA A 24 -2.69 3.56 0.70
N ALA A 25 -3.04 2.31 0.34
CA ALA A 25 -2.08 1.23 0.11
C ALA A 25 -1.11 1.54 -1.04
N GLU A 26 -1.63 2.06 -2.16
CA GLU A 26 -0.81 2.49 -3.29
C GLU A 26 0.16 3.61 -2.90
N GLN A 27 -0.34 4.66 -2.23
CA GLN A 27 0.50 5.78 -1.80
C GLN A 27 1.53 5.37 -0.75
N CYS A 28 1.20 4.46 0.17
CA CYS A 28 2.18 3.93 1.11
C CYS A 28 3.28 3.12 0.39
N SER A 29 2.88 2.25 -0.55
CA SER A 29 3.84 1.51 -1.39
C SER A 29 4.77 2.46 -2.14
N ARG A 30 4.23 3.55 -2.71
CA ARG A 30 5.02 4.61 -3.37
C ARG A 30 6.03 5.26 -2.45
N ASN A 31 5.56 5.78 -1.31
CA ASN A 31 6.31 6.68 -0.45
C ASN A 31 7.26 5.95 0.51
N LEU A 32 6.90 4.76 0.98
CA LEU A 32 7.69 4.00 1.94
C LEU A 32 8.46 2.85 1.30
N CYS A 33 7.87 2.19 0.30
CA CYS A 33 8.42 0.96 -0.28
C CYS A 33 8.82 1.08 -1.76
N ARG A 34 8.91 2.31 -2.28
CA ARG A 34 9.34 2.63 -3.66
C ARG A 34 8.62 1.86 -4.76
N PHE A 35 7.33 1.57 -4.58
CA PHE A 35 6.51 0.70 -5.44
C PHE A 35 7.02 -0.74 -5.59
N ARG A 36 7.90 -1.17 -4.70
CA ARG A 36 8.60 -2.47 -4.72
C ARG A 36 8.26 -3.33 -3.50
N GLY A 37 7.27 -2.93 -2.73
CA GLY A 37 6.75 -3.67 -1.59
C GLY A 37 5.39 -3.16 -1.16
N ARG A 38 4.76 -3.91 -0.25
CA ARG A 38 3.52 -3.51 0.41
C ARG A 38 3.80 -3.08 1.84
N CYS A 39 3.01 -2.13 2.34
CA CYS A 39 3.09 -1.71 3.73
C CYS A 39 2.39 -2.72 4.64
N LEU A 40 3.10 -3.14 5.69
CA LEU A 40 2.61 -4.00 6.77
C LEU A 40 2.65 -3.22 8.07
N ARG A 41 1.67 -3.42 8.96
CA ARG A 41 1.74 -2.90 10.33
C ARG A 41 3.02 -3.41 11.00
N LYS A 42 3.75 -2.51 11.68
CA LYS A 42 4.88 -2.93 12.55
C LYS A 42 4.42 -3.74 13.75
N ARG A 43 3.25 -3.38 14.30
CA ARG A 43 2.61 -4.09 15.42
C ARG A 43 1.29 -4.69 14.92
N PRO A 44 1.23 -6.02 14.70
CA PRO A 44 0.03 -6.67 14.16
C PRO A 44 -1.20 -6.53 15.06
N ASP A 45 -1.01 -6.40 16.37
CA ASP A 45 -2.08 -6.39 17.37
C ASP A 45 -2.62 -4.99 17.70
N THR A 46 -2.16 -3.94 17.00
CA THR A 46 -2.67 -2.57 17.20
C THR A 46 -3.80 -2.24 16.24
N ASP A 47 -4.67 -1.32 16.67
CA ASP A 47 -5.77 -0.78 15.88
C ASP A 47 -5.29 0.29 14.87
N THR A 48 -4.36 -0.14 14.02
CA THR A 48 -3.70 0.69 13.03
C THR A 48 -4.22 0.32 11.65
N TYR A 49 -4.80 1.28 10.92
CA TYR A 49 -5.27 1.05 9.55
C TYR A 49 -4.63 2.03 8.59
N LEU A 50 -4.48 1.57 7.35
CA LEU A 50 -3.95 2.38 6.27
C LEU A 50 -5.12 3.01 5.51
N HIS A 51 -5.48 4.22 5.93
CA HIS A 51 -6.54 5.04 5.34
C HIS A 51 -5.93 6.36 4.86
N LEU A 52 -6.53 6.95 3.83
CA LEU A 52 -6.27 8.33 3.41
C LEU A 52 -6.74 9.30 4.49
N SER A 53 -5.94 10.32 4.74
CA SER A 53 -6.36 11.42 5.61
C SER A 53 -7.39 12.32 4.90
N PRO A 54 -8.53 12.65 5.56
CA PRO A 54 -9.52 13.57 5.00
C PRO A 54 -9.01 15.03 4.93
N ASN A 55 -7.89 15.34 5.60
CA ASN A 55 -7.28 16.67 5.54
C ASN A 55 -6.48 16.90 4.25
N THR A 56 -6.01 15.82 3.63
CA THR A 56 -5.11 15.85 2.47
C THR A 56 -5.74 15.25 1.21
N HIS A 57 -6.83 14.49 1.36
CA HIS A 57 -7.50 13.79 0.27
C HIS A 57 -9.00 14.09 0.21
N SER A 58 -9.53 14.08 -1.01
CA SER A 58 -10.97 14.09 -1.28
C SER A 58 -11.35 12.89 -2.13
N ILE A 59 -12.51 12.29 -1.84
CA ILE A 59 -13.09 11.21 -2.64
C ILE A 59 -14.43 11.68 -3.18
N GLU A 60 -14.45 12.01 -4.48
CA GLU A 60 -15.59 12.63 -5.13
C GLU A 60 -16.15 11.76 -6.24
N ARG A 61 -17.46 11.88 -6.46
CA ARG A 61 -18.12 11.25 -7.60
C ARG A 61 -18.00 12.17 -8.81
N GLN A 62 -17.44 11.63 -9.89
CA GLN A 62 -17.40 12.27 -11.20
C GLN A 62 -18.19 11.39 -12.18
N GLY A 63 -19.45 11.77 -12.43
CA GLY A 63 -20.39 10.94 -13.17
C GLY A 63 -20.65 9.59 -12.47
N ASN A 64 -20.35 8.49 -13.14
CA ASN A 64 -20.51 7.15 -12.58
C ASN A 64 -19.30 6.63 -11.80
N THR A 65 -18.19 7.38 -11.76
CA THR A 65 -16.92 6.91 -11.19
C THR A 65 -16.57 7.68 -9.93
N LEU A 66 -15.93 7.02 -8.96
CA LEU A 66 -15.32 7.67 -7.80
C LEU A 66 -13.87 8.00 -8.12
N LYS A 67 -13.43 9.19 -7.74
CA LYS A 67 -12.06 9.66 -7.96
C LYS A 67 -11.46 10.16 -6.65
N VAL A 68 -10.22 9.79 -6.40
CA VAL A 68 -9.40 10.36 -5.33
C VAL A 68 -8.60 11.53 -5.88
N THR A 69 -8.56 12.63 -5.14
CA THR A 69 -7.61 13.72 -5.31
C THR A 69 -6.85 13.94 -4.01
N GLY A 70 -5.67 14.54 -4.11
CA GLY A 70 -4.79 14.74 -2.95
C GLY A 70 -3.53 13.87 -2.99
N GLN A 71 -2.65 14.11 -2.02
CA GLN A 71 -1.41 13.39 -1.82
C GLN A 71 -1.06 13.42 -0.33
N MET A 72 -0.37 12.39 0.15
CA MET A 72 0.06 12.31 1.55
C MET A 72 0.85 13.55 1.98
N GLY A 73 0.33 14.24 3.00
CA GLY A 73 1.02 15.37 3.65
C GLY A 73 2.09 14.91 4.63
N GLU A 74 2.87 15.85 5.16
CA GLU A 74 3.99 15.55 6.07
C GLU A 74 3.60 14.75 7.31
N GLU A 75 2.47 15.09 7.93
CA GLU A 75 1.97 14.38 9.12
C GLU A 75 1.58 12.93 8.80
N GLU A 76 0.89 12.73 7.68
CA GLU A 76 0.50 11.41 7.18
C GLU A 76 1.73 10.57 6.82
N LEU A 77 2.72 11.18 6.18
CA LEU A 77 4.01 10.55 5.88
C LEU A 77 4.78 10.15 7.15
N ARG A 78 4.77 10.97 8.20
CA ARG A 78 5.38 10.62 9.49
C ARG A 78 4.64 9.44 10.13
N ARG A 79 3.32 9.49 10.19
CA ARG A 79 2.51 8.41 10.76
C ARG A 79 2.75 7.07 10.05
N ILE A 80 2.76 7.05 8.71
CA ILE A 80 3.00 5.78 8.00
C ILE A 80 4.41 5.24 8.26
N ARG A 81 5.43 6.11 8.39
CA ARG A 81 6.81 5.69 8.72
C ARG A 81 6.91 5.12 10.13
N ASP A 82 6.12 5.65 11.06
CA ASP A 82 6.13 5.21 12.45
C ASP A 82 5.39 3.88 12.63
N GLU A 83 4.24 3.73 11.96
CA GLU A 83 3.30 2.61 12.20
C GLU A 83 3.47 1.43 11.22
N PHE A 84 4.10 1.63 10.06
CA PHE A 84 4.23 0.61 9.00
C PHE A 84 5.68 0.34 8.60
N GLN A 85 5.92 -0.88 8.12
CA GLN A 85 7.18 -1.32 7.51
C GLN A 85 6.91 -1.94 6.14
N CYS A 86 7.95 -2.06 5.32
CA CYS A 86 7.80 -2.70 4.02
C CYS A 86 7.91 -4.23 4.11
N GLN A 87 7.04 -4.89 3.37
CA GLN A 87 7.25 -6.25 2.90
C GLN A 87 7.53 -6.20 1.41
N CYS A 88 8.79 -6.44 1.04
CA CYS A 88 9.22 -6.32 -0.34
C CYS A 88 8.63 -7.40 -1.24
N TYR A 89 8.38 -7.04 -2.49
CA TYR A 89 8.07 -7.98 -3.56
C TYR A 89 9.32 -8.74 -3.97
N ASN A 90 9.12 -9.87 -4.63
CA ASN A 90 10.21 -10.72 -5.10
C ASN A 90 11.24 -9.91 -5.93
N GLY A 91 12.52 -10.08 -5.61
CA GLY A 91 13.61 -9.38 -6.27
C GLY A 91 14.01 -8.05 -5.61
N TYR A 92 13.43 -7.69 -4.47
CA TYR A 92 13.79 -6.48 -3.71
C TYR A 92 14.01 -6.78 -2.23
N VAL A 93 14.96 -6.05 -1.63
CA VAL A 93 15.34 -6.18 -0.21
C VAL A 93 15.65 -4.81 0.40
N GLY A 94 15.84 -4.80 1.73
CA GLY A 94 16.07 -3.60 2.54
C GLY A 94 14.78 -3.00 3.10
N ASP A 95 14.92 -2.08 4.05
CA ASP A 95 13.80 -1.52 4.82
C ASP A 95 12.76 -0.78 3.97
N ASP A 96 13.18 -0.22 2.82
CA ASP A 96 12.36 0.53 1.87
C ASP A 96 12.22 -0.16 0.50
N CYS A 97 12.68 -1.41 0.38
CA CYS A 97 12.73 -2.16 -0.88
C CYS A 97 13.54 -1.47 -2.01
N GLY A 98 14.50 -0.62 -1.65
CA GLY A 98 15.34 0.11 -2.59
C GLY A 98 16.39 -0.74 -3.30
N GLN A 99 16.82 -1.84 -2.69
CA GLN A 99 17.88 -2.69 -3.18
C GLN A 99 17.31 -3.84 -4.00
N LYS A 100 17.97 -4.21 -5.11
CA LYS A 100 17.63 -5.47 -5.80
C LYS A 100 18.20 -6.63 -4.99
N ASP A 101 17.38 -7.65 -4.79
CA ASP A 101 17.86 -8.92 -4.30
C ASP A 101 18.91 -9.44 -5.29
N ALA A 102 20.14 -9.64 -4.82
CA ALA A 102 21.21 -10.17 -5.66
C ALA A 102 20.92 -11.62 -6.09
N GLY A 103 19.91 -12.26 -5.51
CA GLY A 103 19.73 -13.69 -5.54
C GLY A 103 20.91 -14.36 -4.85
N ASN A 104 20.81 -15.65 -4.58
CA ASN A 104 21.90 -16.41 -4.01
C ASN A 104 23.03 -16.63 -5.07
N ARG A 105 23.72 -15.56 -5.50
CA ARG A 105 24.94 -15.63 -6.31
C ARG A 105 26.05 -16.40 -5.58
N ALA A 106 25.98 -16.46 -4.25
CA ALA A 106 26.80 -17.35 -3.45
C ALA A 106 26.45 -18.83 -3.73
N ALA A 107 25.19 -19.26 -3.72
CA ALA A 107 24.87 -20.66 -4.04
C ALA A 107 25.33 -21.11 -5.44
N LEU A 108 25.29 -20.22 -6.44
CA LEU A 108 25.79 -20.50 -7.79
C LEU A 108 27.32 -20.57 -7.90
N ALA A 109 28.05 -19.85 -7.03
CA ALA A 109 29.52 -19.88 -7.00
C ALA A 109 30.09 -21.13 -6.33
N TRP A 110 29.36 -21.76 -5.42
CA TRP A 110 29.79 -23.00 -4.74
C TRP A 110 29.54 -24.23 -5.61
N THR A 111 28.55 -24.18 -6.51
CA THR A 111 28.30 -25.24 -7.49
C THR A 111 29.34 -25.30 -8.62
N THR A 112 30.05 -24.21 -8.90
CA THR A 112 31.12 -24.18 -9.92
C THR A 112 32.51 -24.52 -9.39
N LEU A 113 32.69 -24.68 -8.07
CA LEU A 113 33.99 -25.04 -7.46
C LEU A 113 34.13 -26.55 -7.18
N LEU A 114 33.11 -27.35 -7.50
CA LEU A 114 33.07 -28.82 -7.34
C LEU A 114 32.93 -29.55 -8.69
N GLN A 115 33.47 -28.96 -9.76
CA GLN A 115 33.73 -29.62 -11.04
C GLN A 115 35.21 -29.47 -11.42
#